data_AF-A0AA92WJA7-F1
#
_entry.id   AF-A0AA92WJA7-F1
#
_cell.length_a   1.000
_cell.length_b   1.000
_cell.length_c   1.000
_cell.angle_alpha   90.00
_cell.angle_beta   90.00
_cell.angle_gamma   90.00
#
_symmetry.space_group_name_H-M   'P 1'
#
loop_
_entity.id
_entity.type
_entity.pdbx_description
1 polymer ?
#
loop_
_entity_poly.entity_id
_entity_poly.type
_entity_poly.pdbx_seq_one_letter_code
_entity_poly.pdbx_strand_id
1 'polypeptide(L)'
;MKPRTKYQKQVVTSNKGLRPIKGAQMQWAFRECLDHYAFQLKHGQTTCMDCGHTWTTDEDADKCVCPKCKAKLEVQRTKRQKAMSSTYFSVLTERKGLQLMRAYQMKAYYRKGQKADICCWEVARYWMNEKGKVEVMARKRTMGIYMDTFCYGSDIELRKDNTTYQHIASFPV
;
A
#
# COMPACT_ATOMS: atom_id res chain seq x y z
N MET A 1 8.48 -0.55 -22.70
CA MET A 1 9.51 -0.86 -23.72
C MET A 1 9.11 -2.14 -24.46
N LYS A 2 9.53 -2.34 -25.72
CA LYS A 2 9.22 -3.58 -26.46
C LYS A 2 10.10 -4.74 -25.93
N PRO A 3 9.55 -5.96 -25.74
CA PRO A 3 10.32 -7.12 -25.31
C PRO A 3 11.29 -7.57 -26.41
N ARG A 4 12.58 -7.65 -26.09
CA ARG A 4 13.63 -8.06 -27.04
C ARG A 4 14.15 -9.46 -26.72
N THR A 5 14.36 -9.77 -25.44
CA THR A 5 14.92 -11.06 -25.01
C THR A 5 13.85 -12.14 -24.88
N LYS A 6 14.27 -13.42 -24.94
CA LYS A 6 13.37 -14.57 -24.69
C LYS A 6 12.67 -14.46 -23.34
N TYR A 7 13.41 -14.04 -22.30
CA TYR A 7 12.87 -13.87 -20.96
C TYR A 7 11.84 -12.72 -20.88
N GLN A 8 12.10 -11.58 -21.53
CA GLN A 8 11.12 -10.48 -21.60
C GLN A 8 9.81 -10.91 -22.27
N LYS A 9 9.88 -11.71 -23.34
CA LYS A 9 8.69 -12.24 -24.02
C LYS A 9 7.91 -13.20 -23.10
N GLN A 10 8.62 -14.05 -22.34
CA GLN A 10 8.02 -14.94 -21.34
C GLN A 10 7.31 -14.12 -20.26
N VAL A 11 7.98 -13.11 -19.69
CA VAL A 11 7.43 -12.23 -18.64
C VAL A 11 6.18 -11.50 -19.12
N VAL A 12 6.21 -10.88 -20.32
CA VAL A 12 5.03 -10.21 -20.90
C VAL A 12 3.86 -11.19 -21.09
N THR A 13 4.14 -12.44 -21.45
CA THR A 13 3.12 -13.50 -21.59
C THR A 13 2.58 -13.96 -20.24
N SER A 14 3.45 -14.12 -19.24
CA SER A 14 3.07 -14.51 -17.88
C SER A 14 2.26 -13.43 -17.15
N ASN A 15 2.50 -12.15 -17.50
CA ASN A 15 1.82 -10.98 -16.97
C ASN A 15 0.32 -10.90 -17.33
N LYS A 16 -0.07 -11.52 -18.45
CA LYS A 16 -1.47 -11.54 -18.90
C LYS A 16 -2.33 -12.42 -17.98
N GLY A 17 -3.52 -11.94 -17.61
CA GLY A 17 -4.47 -12.70 -16.79
C GLY A 17 -4.06 -12.83 -15.32
N LEU A 18 -3.33 -11.86 -14.78
CA LEU A 18 -3.12 -11.75 -13.34
C LEU A 18 -4.40 -11.23 -12.67
N ARG A 19 -4.84 -11.94 -11.62
CA ARG A 19 -6.01 -11.52 -10.84
C ARG A 19 -5.65 -10.31 -9.97
N PRO A 20 -6.62 -9.43 -9.68
CA PRO A 20 -6.45 -8.39 -8.66
C PRO A 20 -6.03 -8.97 -7.30
N ILE A 21 -5.52 -8.11 -6.42
CA ILE A 21 -5.19 -8.49 -5.05
C ILE A 21 -6.45 -8.94 -4.30
N LYS A 22 -6.32 -9.92 -3.40
CA LYS A 22 -7.44 -10.40 -2.58
C LYS A 22 -7.74 -9.41 -1.45
N GLY A 23 -9.02 -9.33 -1.05
CA GLY A 23 -9.45 -8.49 0.07
C GLY A 23 -8.71 -8.78 1.39
N ALA A 24 -8.37 -10.05 1.66
CA ALA A 24 -7.61 -10.43 2.85
C ALA A 24 -6.19 -9.84 2.89
N GLN A 25 -5.51 -9.79 1.74
CA GLN A 25 -4.16 -9.20 1.64
C GLN A 25 -4.22 -7.68 1.84
N MET A 26 -5.27 -7.04 1.31
CA MET A 26 -5.52 -5.62 1.53
C MET A 26 -5.83 -5.32 3.01
N GLN A 27 -6.62 -6.17 3.68
CA GLN A 27 -6.90 -6.01 5.12
C GLN A 27 -5.68 -6.26 6.00
N TRP A 28 -4.82 -7.19 5.61
CA TRP A 28 -3.53 -7.39 6.28
C TRP A 28 -2.65 -6.14 6.12
N ALA A 29 -2.45 -5.67 4.88
CA ALA A 29 -1.61 -4.51 4.62
C ALA A 29 -2.12 -3.23 5.30
N PHE A 30 -3.45 -3.04 5.38
CA PHE A 30 -4.02 -1.93 6.12
C PHE A 30 -3.65 -1.97 7.61
N ARG A 31 -3.60 -3.15 8.22
CA ARG A 31 -3.33 -3.32 9.65
C ARG A 31 -1.85 -3.31 10.02
N GLU A 32 -1.01 -3.81 9.14
CA GLU A 32 0.40 -4.08 9.45
C GLU A 32 1.36 -3.07 8.78
N CYS A 33 0.95 -2.43 7.68
CA CYS A 33 1.84 -1.57 6.89
C CYS A 33 1.53 -0.08 7.05
N LEU A 34 0.44 0.28 7.71
CA LEU A 34 0.05 1.66 8.00
C LEU A 34 0.07 1.92 9.50
N ASP A 35 0.48 3.13 9.86
CA ASP A 35 0.27 3.64 11.20
C ASP A 35 -1.22 3.96 11.42
N HIS A 36 -1.67 3.70 12.64
CA HIS A 36 -3.05 3.89 13.05
C HIS A 36 -3.15 4.93 14.15
N TYR A 37 -4.14 5.81 14.05
CA TYR A 37 -4.24 6.98 14.93
C TYR A 37 -5.61 7.16 15.56
N ALA A 38 -5.60 7.81 16.72
CA ALA A 38 -6.77 8.42 17.33
C ALA A 38 -6.57 9.93 17.40
N PHE A 39 -7.59 10.71 17.05
CA PHE A 39 -7.55 12.16 17.20
C PHE A 39 -8.25 12.57 18.48
N GLN A 40 -7.52 13.21 19.39
CA GLN A 40 -8.01 13.66 20.69
C GLN A 40 -8.11 15.19 20.76
N LEU A 41 -9.21 15.69 21.32
CA LEU A 41 -9.43 17.10 21.65
C LEU A 41 -9.06 17.39 23.11
N LYS A 42 -8.90 18.67 23.48
CA LYS A 42 -8.48 19.10 24.82
C LYS A 42 -9.36 18.62 25.99
N HIS A 43 -10.61 18.26 25.74
CA HIS A 43 -11.57 17.79 26.74
C HIS A 43 -11.74 16.26 26.71
N GLY A 44 -10.73 15.52 26.22
CA GLY A 44 -10.72 14.06 26.24
C GLY A 44 -11.52 13.37 25.13
N GLN A 45 -12.30 14.11 24.33
CA GLN A 45 -13.02 13.52 23.20
C GLN A 45 -12.03 12.97 22.17
N THR A 46 -12.05 11.66 22.00
CA THR A 46 -11.13 10.88 21.19
C THR A 46 -11.89 10.16 20.09
N THR A 47 -11.42 10.27 18.85
CA THR A 47 -11.99 9.61 17.67
C THR A 47 -10.98 8.66 17.05
N CYS A 48 -11.35 7.40 16.89
CA CYS A 48 -10.57 6.42 16.13
C CYS A 48 -10.62 6.77 14.65
N MET A 49 -9.45 6.91 14.01
CA MET A 49 -9.38 7.26 12.60
C MET A 49 -9.64 6.06 11.67
N ASP A 50 -9.49 4.82 12.15
CA ASP A 50 -9.79 3.62 11.34
C ASP A 50 -11.28 3.34 11.17
N CYS A 51 -12.05 3.46 12.26
CA CYS A 51 -13.47 3.07 12.28
C CYS A 51 -14.45 4.22 12.51
N GLY A 52 -13.95 5.42 12.83
CA GLY A 52 -14.75 6.62 13.06
C GLY A 52 -15.45 6.68 14.42
N HIS A 53 -15.30 5.67 15.28
CA HIS A 53 -15.92 5.68 16.60
C HIS A 53 -15.31 6.77 17.50
N THR A 54 -16.16 7.45 18.26
CA THR A 54 -15.77 8.52 19.19
C THR A 54 -16.17 8.14 20.61
N TRP A 55 -15.29 8.40 21.56
CA TRP A 55 -15.50 8.23 23.00
C TRP A 55 -14.81 9.37 23.76
N THR A 56 -15.08 9.49 25.05
CA THR A 56 -14.38 10.43 25.93
C THR A 56 -13.43 9.64 26.84
N THR A 57 -12.21 10.12 27.02
CA THR A 57 -11.25 9.60 27.98
C THR A 57 -10.45 10.74 28.58
N ASP A 58 -10.24 10.70 29.89
CA ASP A 58 -9.39 11.66 30.61
C ASP A 58 -7.93 11.20 30.68
N GLU A 59 -7.61 10.04 30.08
CA GLU A 59 -6.25 9.51 30.01
C GLU A 59 -5.39 10.34 29.05
N ASP A 60 -4.29 10.88 29.59
CA ASP A 60 -3.24 11.57 28.84
C ASP A 60 -2.19 10.56 28.34
N ALA A 61 -2.64 9.54 27.61
CA ALA A 61 -1.78 8.50 27.05
C ALA A 61 -1.46 8.75 25.57
N ASP A 62 -0.22 8.48 25.16
CA ASP A 62 0.18 8.61 23.75
C ASP A 62 -0.30 7.44 22.87
N LYS A 63 -0.81 6.37 23.48
CA LYS A 63 -1.40 5.22 22.79
C LYS A 63 -2.72 4.83 23.46
N CYS A 64 -3.66 4.36 22.66
CA CYS A 64 -4.94 3.84 23.15
C CYS A 64 -5.40 2.64 22.33
N VAL A 65 -6.43 1.94 22.82
CA VAL A 65 -7.11 0.89 22.07
C VAL A 65 -8.53 1.34 21.78
N CYS A 66 -8.93 1.33 20.51
CA CYS A 66 -10.30 1.70 20.16
C CYS A 66 -11.30 0.74 20.82
N PRO A 67 -12.28 1.22 21.59
CA PRO A 67 -13.24 0.36 22.26
C PRO A 67 -14.14 -0.42 21.28
N LYS A 68 -14.32 0.08 20.05
CA LYS A 68 -15.14 -0.55 19.00
C LYS A 68 -14.36 -1.54 18.14
N CYS A 69 -13.33 -1.10 17.43
CA CYS A 69 -12.59 -1.97 16.48
C CYS A 69 -11.38 -2.68 17.08
N LYS A 70 -11.02 -2.37 18.34
CA LYS A 70 -9.87 -2.93 19.05
C LYS A 70 -8.50 -2.65 18.41
N ALA A 71 -8.43 -1.75 17.42
CA ALA A 71 -7.17 -1.28 16.86
C ALA A 71 -6.35 -0.56 17.95
N LYS A 72 -5.03 -0.81 17.95
CA LYS A 72 -4.06 -0.07 18.76
C LYS A 72 -3.70 1.21 17.99
N LEU A 73 -3.87 2.36 18.63
CA LEU A 73 -3.80 3.66 17.98
C LEU A 73 -2.81 4.56 18.69
N GLU A 74 -2.04 5.33 17.93
CA GLU A 74 -1.28 6.47 18.45
C GLU A 74 -2.19 7.68 18.60
N VAL A 75 -2.16 8.31 19.77
CA VAL A 75 -3.01 9.45 20.09
C VAL A 75 -2.36 10.73 19.58
N GLN A 76 -3.03 11.39 18.64
CA GLN A 76 -2.66 12.71 18.15
C GLN A 76 -3.61 13.76 18.71
N ARG A 77 -3.08 14.63 19.57
CA ARG A 77 -3.82 15.76 20.15
C ARG A 77 -3.97 16.85 19.08
N THR A 78 -5.10 16.84 18.37
CA THR A 78 -5.30 17.70 17.19
C THR A 78 -6.76 18.03 16.90
N LYS A 79 -6.99 19.24 16.36
CA LYS A 79 -8.29 19.67 15.82
C LYS A 79 -8.52 19.25 14.37
N ARG A 80 -7.53 18.61 13.72
CA ARG A 80 -7.66 18.12 12.33
C ARG A 80 -8.88 17.20 12.20
N GLN A 81 -9.59 17.34 11.09
CA GLN A 81 -10.78 16.53 10.77
C GLN A 81 -10.48 15.40 9.79
N LYS A 82 -9.39 15.56 9.02
CA LYS A 82 -8.96 14.65 7.98
C LYS A 82 -7.48 14.33 8.15
N ALA A 83 -7.10 13.14 7.70
CA ALA A 83 -5.71 12.72 7.54
C ALA A 83 -5.60 11.76 6.36
N MET A 84 -4.38 11.52 5.92
CA MET A 84 -4.09 10.53 4.90
C MET A 84 -2.75 9.88 5.23
N SER A 85 -2.70 8.56 5.15
CA SER A 85 -1.47 7.79 5.21
C SER A 85 -1.29 7.02 3.91
N SER A 86 -0.05 6.88 3.48
CA SER A 86 0.31 6.10 2.30
C SER A 86 1.47 5.20 2.66
N THR A 87 1.42 3.96 2.19
CA THR A 87 2.50 2.98 2.34
C THR A 87 2.62 2.15 1.08
N TYR A 88 3.69 1.38 1.00
CA TYR A 88 3.84 0.31 0.03
C TYR A 88 3.92 -1.02 0.75
N PHE A 89 3.50 -2.07 0.05
CA PHE A 89 3.69 -3.44 0.49
C PHE A 89 3.80 -4.35 -0.73
N SER A 90 4.37 -5.51 -0.53
CA SER A 90 4.58 -6.50 -1.57
C SER A 90 3.86 -7.79 -1.25
N VAL A 91 3.51 -8.55 -2.29
CA VAL A 91 2.98 -9.90 -2.16
C VAL A 91 3.82 -10.82 -3.03
N LEU A 92 4.36 -11.88 -2.43
CA LEU A 92 5.08 -12.93 -3.14
C LEU A 92 4.14 -14.07 -3.55
N THR A 93 4.26 -14.48 -4.80
CA THR A 93 3.53 -15.61 -5.40
C THR A 93 4.42 -16.34 -6.39
N GLU A 94 4.01 -17.52 -6.83
CA GLU A 94 4.59 -18.23 -7.96
C GLU A 94 3.61 -18.18 -9.13
N ARG A 95 4.14 -18.06 -10.35
CA ARG A 95 3.35 -18.19 -11.57
C ARG A 95 4.19 -18.68 -12.75
N LYS A 96 3.82 -19.84 -13.29
CA LYS A 96 4.42 -20.44 -14.50
C LYS A 96 5.94 -20.69 -14.37
N GLY A 97 6.36 -21.21 -13.22
CA GLY A 97 7.76 -21.46 -12.86
C GLY A 97 8.57 -20.19 -12.57
N LEU A 98 7.91 -19.05 -12.35
CA LEU A 98 8.57 -17.79 -12.03
C LEU A 98 8.11 -17.32 -10.66
N GLN A 99 9.06 -16.85 -9.85
CA GLN A 99 8.72 -16.12 -8.63
C GLN A 99 8.25 -14.71 -9.03
N LEU A 100 7.09 -14.34 -8.52
CA LEU A 100 6.40 -13.09 -8.81
C LEU A 100 6.20 -12.31 -7.52
N MET A 101 6.88 -11.18 -7.40
CA MET A 101 6.61 -10.17 -6.38
C MET A 101 5.76 -9.07 -6.98
N ARG A 102 4.61 -8.79 -6.38
CA ARG A 102 3.69 -7.71 -6.79
C ARG A 102 3.73 -6.63 -5.73
N ALA A 103 4.16 -5.44 -6.10
CA ALA A 103 4.22 -4.29 -5.21
C ALA A 103 2.99 -3.40 -5.40
N TYR A 104 2.45 -2.95 -4.28
CA TYR A 104 1.22 -2.17 -4.21
C TYR A 104 1.46 -0.88 -3.44
N GLN A 105 0.85 0.21 -3.90
CA GLN A 105 0.67 1.42 -3.12
C GLN A 105 -0.69 1.35 -2.43
N MET A 106 -0.71 1.52 -1.11
CA MET A 106 -1.94 1.66 -0.34
C MET A 106 -2.05 3.10 0.17
N LYS A 107 -3.24 3.68 0.04
CA LYS A 107 -3.59 4.97 0.65
C LYS A 107 -4.82 4.77 1.52
N ALA A 108 -4.74 5.23 2.76
CA ALA A 108 -5.86 5.30 3.68
C ALA A 108 -6.22 6.77 3.90
N TYR A 109 -7.47 7.11 3.61
CA TYR A 109 -8.04 8.43 3.83
C TYR A 109 -8.93 8.37 5.06
N TYR A 110 -8.62 9.23 6.01
CA TYR A 110 -9.28 9.25 7.30
C TYR A 110 -10.13 10.52 7.42
N ARG A 111 -11.36 10.36 7.92
CA ARG A 111 -12.24 11.47 8.30
C ARG A 111 -12.89 11.16 9.63
N LYS A 112 -12.85 12.11 10.57
CA LYS A 112 -13.50 11.94 11.88
C LYS A 112 -14.96 11.52 11.71
N GLY A 113 -15.39 10.53 12.51
CA GLY A 113 -16.74 10.00 12.45
C GLY A 113 -17.00 9.00 11.32
N GLN A 114 -16.02 8.73 10.44
CA GLN A 114 -16.18 7.80 9.31
C GLN A 114 -15.15 6.67 9.37
N LYS A 115 -15.52 5.52 8.82
CA LYS A 115 -14.58 4.42 8.57
C LYS A 115 -13.56 4.87 7.53
N ALA A 116 -12.30 4.47 7.71
CA ALA A 116 -11.22 4.74 6.78
C ALA A 116 -11.59 4.25 5.37
N ASP A 117 -11.35 5.12 4.39
CA ASP A 117 -11.48 4.78 2.98
C ASP A 117 -10.10 4.36 2.46
N ILE A 118 -10.01 3.15 1.92
CA ILE A 118 -8.74 2.51 1.57
C ILE A 118 -8.72 2.27 0.06
N CYS A 119 -7.70 2.80 -0.59
CA CYS A 119 -7.41 2.55 -1.98
C CYS A 119 -6.09 1.79 -2.13
N CYS A 120 -6.04 0.86 -3.06
CA CYS A 120 -4.86 0.05 -3.32
C CYS A 120 -4.61 -0.09 -4.82
N TRP A 121 -3.39 0.23 -5.26
CA TRP A 121 -2.99 0.11 -6.66
C TRP A 121 -1.73 -0.71 -6.78
N GLU A 122 -1.76 -1.73 -7.64
CA GLU A 122 -0.55 -2.43 -8.04
C GLU A 122 0.32 -1.51 -8.88
N VAL A 123 1.58 -1.29 -8.49
CA VAL A 123 2.49 -0.33 -9.14
C VAL A 123 3.61 -1.01 -9.91
N ALA A 124 4.10 -2.15 -9.42
CA ALA A 124 5.20 -2.89 -10.04
C ALA A 124 5.07 -4.40 -9.81
N ARG A 125 5.65 -5.17 -10.71
CA ARG A 125 5.76 -6.63 -10.69
C ARG A 125 7.19 -7.01 -11.01
N TYR A 126 7.85 -7.67 -10.07
CA TYR A 126 9.18 -8.23 -10.25
C TYR A 126 9.03 -9.70 -10.59
N TRP A 127 9.51 -10.07 -11.77
CA TRP A 127 9.54 -11.44 -12.26
C TRP A 127 10.96 -11.97 -12.15
N MET A 128 11.14 -12.98 -11.32
CA MET A 128 12.42 -13.63 -11.07
C MET A 128 12.39 -15.05 -11.64
N ASN A 129 13.44 -15.42 -12.36
CA ASN A 129 13.65 -16.80 -12.78
C ASN A 129 14.69 -17.51 -11.90
N GLU A 130 14.83 -18.81 -12.10
CA GLU A 130 15.77 -19.68 -11.36
C GLU A 130 17.23 -19.23 -11.45
N LYS A 131 17.60 -18.46 -12.49
CA LYS A 131 18.96 -17.93 -12.68
C LYS A 131 19.17 -16.57 -11.98
N GLY A 132 18.21 -16.13 -11.16
CA GLY A 132 18.23 -14.83 -10.49
C GLY A 132 17.98 -13.64 -11.43
N LYS A 133 17.60 -13.88 -12.69
CA LYS A 133 17.33 -12.79 -13.63
C LYS A 133 15.97 -12.15 -13.33
N VAL A 134 15.98 -10.83 -13.20
CA VAL A 134 14.80 -10.01 -12.92
C VAL A 134 14.35 -9.26 -14.18
N GLU A 135 13.04 -9.22 -14.44
CA GLU A 135 12.43 -8.23 -15.33
C GLU A 135 11.24 -7.59 -14.62
N VAL A 136 11.04 -6.29 -14.88
CA VAL A 136 10.02 -5.48 -14.20
C VAL A 136 8.89 -5.14 -15.14
N MET A 137 7.66 -5.44 -14.73
CA MET A 137 6.45 -4.89 -15.33
C MET A 137 5.90 -3.83 -14.37
N ALA A 138 5.73 -2.58 -14.80
CA ALA A 138 5.31 -1.52 -13.90
C ALA A 138 4.40 -0.49 -14.59
N ARG A 139 3.62 0.22 -13.77
CA ARG A 139 2.83 1.38 -14.22
C ARG A 139 3.75 2.50 -14.66
N LYS A 140 3.25 3.35 -15.56
CA LYS A 140 3.95 4.58 -15.94
C LYS A 140 4.04 5.50 -14.72
N ARG A 141 5.24 5.96 -14.37
CA ARG A 141 5.41 7.05 -13.42
C ARG A 141 4.91 8.37 -14.00
N THR A 142 4.35 9.21 -13.16
CA THR A 142 4.04 10.60 -13.52
C THR A 142 5.34 11.38 -13.60
N MET A 143 5.42 12.38 -14.48
CA MET A 143 6.56 13.30 -14.48
C MET A 143 6.50 14.16 -13.22
N GLY A 144 7.54 14.13 -12.39
CA GLY A 144 7.59 14.91 -11.16
C GLY A 144 8.72 14.50 -10.21
N ILE A 145 8.90 15.31 -9.17
CA ILE A 145 9.93 15.12 -8.13
C ILE A 145 9.59 13.98 -7.16
N TYR A 146 8.31 13.62 -7.05
CA TYR A 146 7.83 12.62 -6.10
C TYR A 146 7.99 11.20 -6.65
N MET A 147 8.69 10.35 -5.88
CA MET A 147 8.89 8.94 -6.21
C MET A 147 7.57 8.17 -6.29
N ASP A 148 6.58 8.56 -5.50
CA ASP A 148 5.34 7.82 -5.23
C ASP A 148 4.15 8.17 -6.14
N THR A 149 4.44 8.75 -7.30
CA THR A 149 3.41 9.19 -8.26
C THR A 149 3.38 8.34 -9.53
N PHE A 150 2.23 7.74 -9.77
CA PHE A 150 1.96 6.86 -10.90
C PHE A 150 0.73 7.32 -11.68
N CYS A 151 0.75 7.08 -12.99
CA CYS A 151 -0.44 7.16 -13.81
C CYS A 151 -1.30 5.92 -13.52
N TYR A 152 -2.23 6.02 -12.57
CA TYR A 152 -3.07 4.88 -12.13
C TYR A 152 -4.01 4.34 -13.22
N GLY A 153 -4.27 5.12 -14.28
CA GLY A 153 -4.98 4.67 -15.48
C GLY A 153 -4.10 3.96 -16.51
N SER A 154 -2.77 3.95 -16.36
CA SER A 154 -1.85 3.29 -17.30
C SER A 154 -1.73 1.80 -17.06
N ASP A 155 -1.50 1.03 -18.11
CA ASP A 155 -1.24 -0.40 -18.01
C ASP A 155 0.07 -0.72 -17.26
N ILE A 156 0.13 -1.94 -16.71
CA ILE A 156 1.35 -2.51 -16.15
C ILE A 156 2.12 -3.19 -17.30
N GLU A 157 3.14 -2.49 -17.77
CA GLU A 157 3.91 -2.83 -18.97
C GLU A 157 5.38 -3.11 -18.64
N LEU A 158 6.09 -3.76 -19.56
CA LEU A 158 7.53 -3.98 -19.43
C LEU A 158 8.27 -2.63 -19.35
N ARG A 159 9.04 -2.43 -18.28
CA ARG A 159 9.84 -1.22 -18.05
C ARG A 159 11.27 -1.60 -17.65
N LYS A 160 12.20 -0.68 -17.91
CA LYS A 160 13.53 -0.78 -17.31
C LYS A 160 13.39 -0.57 -15.81
N ASP A 161 14.04 -1.43 -15.04
CA ASP A 161 14.13 -1.25 -13.59
C ASP A 161 14.85 0.07 -13.26
N ASN A 162 14.54 0.64 -12.10
CA ASN A 162 15.14 1.88 -11.62
C ASN A 162 15.07 1.97 -10.10
N THR A 163 15.74 2.97 -9.54
CA THR A 163 15.83 3.22 -8.09
C THR A 163 14.46 3.35 -7.42
N THR A 164 13.45 3.89 -8.12
CA THR A 164 12.10 4.05 -7.56
C THR A 164 11.38 2.72 -7.41
N TYR A 165 11.40 1.87 -8.44
CA TYR A 165 10.75 0.56 -8.33
C TYR A 165 11.47 -0.30 -7.29
N GLN A 166 12.80 -0.22 -7.22
CA GLN A 166 13.61 -0.95 -6.23
C GLN A 166 13.30 -0.48 -4.80
N HIS A 167 13.19 0.83 -4.58
CA HIS A 167 12.79 1.37 -3.28
C HIS A 167 11.38 0.93 -2.88
N ILE A 168 10.43 0.91 -3.82
CA ILE A 168 9.07 0.41 -3.54
C ILE A 168 9.08 -1.10 -3.23
N ALA A 169 9.92 -1.86 -3.92
CA ALA A 169 10.08 -3.29 -3.71
C ALA A 169 10.75 -3.65 -2.37
N SER A 170 11.47 -2.72 -1.73
CA SER A 170 12.07 -2.95 -0.41
C SER A 170 11.09 -2.79 0.76
N PHE A 171 9.85 -2.37 0.51
CA PHE A 171 8.82 -2.30 1.54
C PHE A 171 8.38 -3.70 2.00
N PRO A 172 7.71 -3.81 3.16
CA PRO A 172 7.33 -5.09 3.75
C PRO A 172 6.63 -6.04 2.77
N VAL A 173 6.92 -7.32 2.94
CA VAL A 173 6.36 -8.47 2.21
C VAL A 173 5.46 -9.26 3.14
#